data_AF-A0A3S5J515-F1
#
_entry.id   AF-A0A3S5J515-F1
#
_cell.length_a   1.000
_cell.length_b   1.000
_cell.length_c   1.000
_cell.angle_alpha   90.00
_cell.angle_beta   90.00
_cell.angle_gamma   90.00
#
_symmetry.space_group_name_H-M   'P 1'
#
loop_
_entity.id
_entity.type
_entity.pdbx_description
1 polymer ?
#
loop_
_entity_poly.entity_id
_entity_poly.type
_entity_poly.pdbx_seq_one_letter_code
_entity_poly.pdbx_strand_id
1 'polypeptide(L)' 'MMSEILLMNGYGLYVWSAFLFTLISFASLYFIVKTQYVKERNKFIAKFGALNSERASLAETQSMNKEILSNTSNI' A
#
# COMPACT_ATOMS: atom_id res chain seq x y z
N MET A 1 -4.69 39.02 1.36
CA MET A 1 -4.07 37.90 0.60
C MET A 1 -4.22 36.55 1.28
N MET A 2 -3.48 36.17 2.33
CA MET A 2 -3.61 34.79 2.87
C MET A 2 -4.97 34.47 3.49
N SER A 3 -5.59 35.42 4.20
CA SER A 3 -6.93 35.26 4.75
C SER A 3 -8.00 35.08 3.66
N GLU A 4 -7.85 35.73 2.51
CA GLU A 4 -8.77 35.60 1.37
C GLU A 4 -8.68 34.21 0.73
N ILE A 5 -7.48 33.65 0.61
CA ILE A 5 -7.25 32.29 0.12
C ILE A 5 -7.86 31.26 1.08
N LEU A 6 -7.77 31.49 2.40
CA LEU A 6 -8.32 30.57 3.39
C LEU A 6 -9.85 30.66 3.50
N LEU A 7 -10.41 31.87 3.47
CA LEU A 7 -11.85 32.10 3.63
C LEU A 7 -12.64 31.91 2.34
N MET A 8 -12.02 32.12 1.17
CA MET A 8 -12.61 32.01 -0.17
C MET A 8 -14.04 32.59 -0.23
N ASN A 9 -14.22 33.87 0.14
CA ASN A 9 -15.54 34.53 0.20
C ASN A 9 -16.63 33.73 0.95
N GLY A 10 -16.25 32.97 1.99
CA GLY A 10 -17.16 32.13 2.78
C GLY A 10 -17.22 30.66 2.34
N TYR A 11 -16.63 30.30 1.20
CA TYR A 11 -16.60 28.92 0.71
C TYR A 11 -15.45 28.08 1.28
N GLY A 12 -14.46 28.72 1.91
CA GLY A 12 -13.23 28.07 2.36
C GLY A 12 -13.48 26.89 3.27
N LEU A 13 -14.45 26.98 4.18
CA LEU A 13 -14.80 25.89 5.09
C LEU A 13 -15.21 24.61 4.33
N TYR A 14 -15.99 24.74 3.27
CA TYR A 14 -16.42 23.59 2.45
C TYR A 14 -15.27 23.02 1.63
N VAL A 15 -14.46 23.89 1.02
CA VAL A 15 -13.31 23.47 0.21
C VAL A 15 -12.29 22.72 1.10
N TRP A 16 -11.85 23.32 2.20
CA TRP A 16 -10.88 22.70 3.09
C TRP A 16 -11.41 21.42 3.75
N SER A 17 -12.70 21.37 4.11
CA SER A 17 -13.31 20.15 4.64
C SER A 17 -13.36 19.03 3.60
N ALA A 18 -13.71 19.35 2.34
CA ALA A 18 -13.72 18.37 1.25
C ALA A 18 -12.31 17.84 0.97
N PHE A 19 -11.31 18.74 0.86
CA PHE A 19 -9.92 18.35 0.67
C PHE A 19 -9.41 17.48 1.82
N LEU A 20 -9.67 17.88 3.07
CA LEU A 20 -9.25 17.11 4.24
C LEU A 20 -9.89 15.73 4.26
N PHE A 21 -11.20 15.65 3.97
CA PHE A 21 -11.91 14.37 3.87
C PHE A 21 -11.32 13.46 2.80
N THR A 22 -11.00 14.00 1.61
CA THR A 22 -10.37 13.23 0.53
C THR A 22 -8.97 12.74 0.93
N LEU A 23 -8.14 13.60 1.52
CA LEU A 23 -6.80 13.23 1.97
C LEU A 23 -6.85 12.12 3.03
N ILE A 24 -7.74 12.24 4.01
CA ILE A 24 -7.95 11.21 5.04
C ILE A 24 -8.43 9.90 4.41
N SER A 25 -9.35 9.96 3.46
CA SER A 25 -9.88 8.78 2.77
C SER A 25 -8.78 8.04 2.01
N PHE A 26 -7.94 8.75 1.26
CA PHE A 26 -6.82 8.16 0.54
C PHE A 26 -5.73 7.64 1.46
N ALA A 27 -5.38 8.38 2.51
CA ALA A 27 -4.41 7.91 3.51
C ALA A 27 -4.89 6.62 4.20
N SER A 28 -6.18 6.57 4.56
CA SER A 28 -6.80 5.38 5.17
C SER A 28 -6.79 4.20 4.21
N LEU A 29 -7.19 4.42 2.96
CA LEU A 29 -7.18 3.37 1.92
C LEU A 29 -5.75 2.84 1.69
N TYR A 30 -4.78 3.74 1.56
CA TYR A 30 -3.36 3.37 1.41
C TYR A 30 -2.89 2.50 2.58
N PHE A 31 -3.19 2.90 3.82
CA PHE A 31 -2.76 2.16 5.00
C PHE A 31 -3.40 0.77 5.08
N ILE A 32 -4.69 0.66 4.77
CA ILE A 32 -5.40 -0.63 4.73
C ILE A 32 -4.77 -1.54 3.68
N VAL A 33 -4.60 -1.06 2.45
CA VAL A 33 -4.02 -1.84 1.34
C VAL A 33 -2.59 -2.24 1.64
N LYS A 34 -1.75 -1.33 2.16
CA LYS A 34 -0.37 -1.63 2.56
C LYS A 34 -0.32 -2.70 3.64
N THR A 35 -1.21 -2.62 4.63
CA THR A 35 -1.27 -3.61 5.71
C THR A 35 -1.69 -4.98 5.18
N GLN A 36 -2.70 -5.04 4.30
CA GLN A 36 -3.12 -6.29 3.67
C GLN A 36 -2.01 -6.89 2.80
N TYR A 37 -1.34 -6.05 2.01
CA TYR A 37 -0.20 -6.46 1.19
C TYR A 37 0.91 -7.10 2.01
N VAL A 38 1.33 -6.46 3.11
CA VAL A 38 2.36 -7.03 3.99
C VAL A 38 1.91 -8.35 4.62
N LYS A 39 0.65 -8.47 5.04
CA LYS A 39 0.11 -9.71 5.61
C LYS A 39 0.13 -10.86 4.60
N GLU A 40 -0.39 -10.65 3.40
CA GLU A 40 -0.41 -11.68 2.35
C GLU A 40 0.99 -12.03 1.87
N ARG A 41 1.89 -11.04 1.76
CA ARG A 41 3.29 -11.28 1.45
C ARG A 41 3.97 -12.15 2.51
N ASN A 42 3.81 -11.84 3.79
CA ASN A 42 4.41 -12.65 4.86
C ASN A 42 3.86 -14.08 4.87
N LYS A 43 2.55 -14.25 4.57
CA LYS A 43 1.92 -15.55 4.40
C LYS A 43 2.50 -16.32 3.20
N PHE A 44 2.78 -15.62 2.11
CA PHE A 44 3.46 -16.20 0.94
C PHE A 44 4.87 -16.68 1.31
N ILE A 45 5.68 -15.84 1.95
CA ILE A 45 7.05 -16.20 2.36
C ILE A 45 7.04 -17.41 3.30
N ALA A 46 6.15 -17.44 4.30
CA ALA A 46 6.04 -18.56 5.23
C ALA A 46 5.65 -19.87 4.52
N LYS A 47 4.70 -19.80 3.56
CA LYS A 47 4.32 -20.97 2.75
C LYS A 47 5.46 -21.40 1.83
N PHE A 48 6.12 -20.46 1.16
CA PHE A 48 7.22 -20.72 0.25
C PHE A 48 8.42 -21.34 0.97
N GLY A 49 8.79 -20.83 2.15
CA GLY A 49 9.86 -21.39 2.98
C GLY A 49 9.57 -22.79 3.52
N ALA A 50 8.29 -23.22 3.55
CA ALA A 50 7.89 -24.56 3.95
C ALA A 50 7.85 -25.57 2.77
N LEU A 51 8.12 -25.14 1.53
CA LEU A 51 8.19 -26.05 0.38
C LEU A 51 9.51 -26.85 0.36
N ASN A 52 9.43 -28.09 -0.15
CA ASN A 52 10.62 -28.88 -0.53
C ASN A 52 11.43 -28.13 -1.60
N SER A 53 12.77 -28.25 -1.56
CA SER A 53 13.71 -27.66 -2.52
C SER A 53 13.31 -27.86 -4.01
N GLU A 54 12.77 -29.02 -4.38
CA GLU A 54 12.33 -29.32 -5.74
C GLU A 54 11.08 -28.51 -6.14
N ARG A 55 10.14 -28.32 -5.20
CA ARG A 55 8.93 -27.52 -5.43
C ARG A 55 9.22 -26.03 -5.33
N ALA A 56 10.16 -25.63 -4.48
CA ALA A 56 10.62 -24.25 -4.34
C ALA A 56 11.32 -23.78 -5.61
N SER A 57 12.20 -24.61 -6.20
CA SER A 57 12.89 -24.26 -7.45
C SER A 57 11.93 -24.11 -8.63
N LEU A 58 10.91 -24.98 -8.74
CA LEU A 58 9.85 -24.88 -9.76
C LEU A 58 8.95 -23.65 -9.55
N ALA A 59 8.67 -23.28 -8.30
CA ALA A 59 7.88 -22.11 -7.99
C ALA A 59 8.68 -20.81 -8.22
N GLU A 60 10.00 -20.81 -8.02
CA GLU A 60 10.89 -19.67 -8.28
C GLU A 60 11.03 -19.36 -9.78
N THR A 61 10.89 -20.36 -10.66
CA THR A 61 10.91 -20.16 -12.12
C THR A 61 9.75 -19.29 -12.62
N GLN A 62 8.67 -19.18 -11.85
CA GLN A 62 7.57 -18.27 -12.17
C GLN A 62 8.01 -16.83 -11.86
N SER A 63 7.95 -15.98 -12.89
CA SER A 63 8.37 -14.56 -12.83
C SER A 63 7.72 -13.80 -11.66
N MET A 64 6.45 -14.06 -11.38
CA MET A 64 5.69 -13.44 -10.30
C MET A 64 6.25 -13.80 -8.91
N ASN A 65 6.57 -15.07 -8.66
CA ASN A 65 7.11 -15.51 -7.38
C ASN A 65 8.52 -14.95 -7.16
N LYS A 66 9.34 -14.94 -8.23
CA LYS A 66 10.66 -14.32 -8.23
C LYS A 66 10.60 -12.83 -7.90
N GLU A 67 9.65 -12.10 -8.47
CA GLU A 67 9.45 -10.68 -8.22
C GLU A 67 9.02 -10.40 -6.77
N ILE A 68 8.11 -11.21 -6.21
CA ILE A 68 7.68 -11.10 -4.80
C ILE A 68 8.86 -11.36 -3.84
N LEU A 69 9.69 -12.37 -4.13
CA LEU A 69 10.86 -12.71 -3.32
C LEU A 69 11.97 -11.65 -3.42
N SER A 70 12.26 -11.14 -4.62
CA SER A 70 13.29 -10.10 -4.82
C SER A 70 12.93 -8.75 -4.19
N ASN A 71 11.64 -8.42 -4.09
CA ASN A 71 11.17 -7.24 -3.36
C ASN A 71 11.14 -7.43 -1.84
N THR A 72 11.28 -8.66 -1.34
CA THR A 72 11.34 -8.94 0.10
C THR A 72 12.69 -8.53 0.70
N SER A 73 13.78 -8.62 -0.07
CA SER A 73 15.14 -8.27 0.36
C SER A 73 15.43 -6.76 0.34
N ASN A 74 14.57 -5.93 -0.25
CA ASN A 74 14.74 -4.49 -0.40
C ASN A 74 13.95 -3.65 0.65
N ILE A 75 13.52 -4.27 1.74
CA ILE A 75 12.78 -3.62 2.84
C ILE A 75 13.58 -3.71 4.13
#